data_AF-A0A8H4QW15-F1
#
_entry.id   AF-A0A8H4QW15-F1
#
_cell.length_a   1.000
_cell.length_b   1.000
_cell.length_c   1.000
_cell.angle_alpha   90.00
_cell.angle_beta   90.00
_cell.angle_gamma   90.00
#
_symmetry.space_group_name_H-M   'P 1'
#
loop_
_entity.id
_entity.type
_entity.pdbx_description
1 polymer ?
#
loop_
_entity_poly.entity_id
_entity_poly.type
_entity_poly.pdbx_seq_one_letter_code
_entity_poly.pdbx_strand_id
1 'polypeptide(L)'
;MPQFTKLGATNYPTWAGEMQAWLRAQSVWRIVSGESTIPTLPSPPTEAQLASHDSWLAKSDKAAGYIYLLVEDDQKIHLNSISDDPKAMWKKLQDVLLESPDTIG
;
A
#
# COMPACT_ATOMS: atom_id res chain seq x y z
N MET A 1 14.31 7.25 0.68
CA MET A 1 12.89 7.63 0.80
C MET A 1 12.63 8.79 -0.14
N PRO A 2 11.45 8.88 -0.79
CA PRO A 2 11.15 9.99 -1.68
C PRO A 2 11.02 11.29 -0.89
N GLN A 3 11.22 12.44 -1.55
CA GLN A 3 11.10 13.78 -0.96
C GLN A 3 9.77 14.42 -1.38
N PHE A 4 8.68 13.92 -0.83
CA PHE A 4 7.37 14.58 -0.93
C PHE A 4 6.67 14.56 0.42
N THR A 5 5.66 15.41 0.59
CA THR A 5 4.96 15.60 1.87
C THR A 5 4.28 14.29 2.29
N LYS A 6 4.43 13.91 3.56
CA LYS A 6 3.72 12.74 4.10
C LYS A 6 2.20 12.95 4.05
N LEU A 7 1.45 11.86 4.07
CA LEU A 7 -0.01 11.92 4.12
C LEU A 7 -0.46 12.43 5.48
N GLY A 8 -1.09 13.59 5.47
CA GLY A 8 -1.86 14.15 6.58
C GLY A 8 -3.35 14.20 6.24
N ALA A 9 -4.13 14.89 7.07
CA ALA A 9 -5.60 14.89 6.98
C ALA A 9 -6.18 15.56 5.72
N THR A 10 -5.42 16.42 5.03
CA THR A 10 -5.96 17.33 3.99
C THR A 10 -5.30 17.22 2.62
N ASN A 11 -4.26 16.39 2.47
CA ASN A 11 -3.43 16.35 1.26
C ASN A 11 -3.51 15.03 0.48
N TYR A 12 -4.53 14.21 0.72
CA TYR A 12 -4.66 12.90 0.07
C TYR A 12 -4.54 12.94 -1.46
N PRO A 13 -5.21 13.83 -2.22
CA PRO A 13 -5.11 13.83 -3.69
C PRO A 13 -3.68 14.05 -4.22
N THR A 14 -2.95 14.99 -3.63
CA THR A 14 -1.55 15.27 -3.99
C THR A 14 -0.64 14.12 -3.59
N TRP A 15 -0.74 13.67 -2.33
CA TRP A 15 0.04 12.54 -1.82
C TRP A 15 -0.19 11.27 -2.64
N ALA A 16 -1.44 10.97 -3.00
CA ALA A 16 -1.79 9.78 -3.76
C ALA A 16 -1.12 9.79 -5.14
N GLY A 17 -1.10 10.94 -5.82
CA GLY A 17 -0.40 11.09 -7.09
C GLY A 17 1.10 10.84 -6.99
N GLU A 18 1.76 11.48 -6.02
CA GLU A 18 3.21 11.38 -5.79
C GLU A 18 3.61 9.97 -5.32
N MET A 19 2.85 9.41 -4.39
CA MET A 19 3.08 8.08 -3.84
C MET A 19 2.83 7.00 -4.89
N GLN A 20 1.78 7.10 -5.70
CA GLN A 20 1.56 6.18 -6.82
C GLN A 20 2.73 6.23 -7.81
N ALA A 21 3.20 7.43 -8.19
CA ALA A 21 4.35 7.57 -9.09
C ALA A 21 5.60 6.92 -8.50
N TRP A 22 5.85 7.12 -7.20
CA TRP A 22 6.95 6.50 -6.48
C TRP A 22 6.84 4.96 -6.43
N LEU A 23 5.69 4.41 -6.06
CA LEU A 23 5.44 2.98 -6.00
C LEU A 23 5.58 2.31 -7.39
N ARG A 24 5.25 3.04 -8.47
CA ARG A 24 5.50 2.59 -9.85
C ARG A 24 6.99 2.56 -10.16
N ALA A 25 7.75 3.60 -9.80
CA ALA A 25 9.21 3.60 -9.94
C ALA A 25 9.87 2.48 -9.13
N GLN A 26 9.26 2.06 -8.02
CA GLN A 26 9.71 0.95 -7.18
C GLN A 26 9.21 -0.43 -7.64
N SER A 27 8.45 -0.51 -8.74
CA SER A 27 7.86 -1.75 -9.28
C SER A 27 6.95 -2.51 -8.32
N VAL A 28 6.29 -1.81 -7.39
CA VAL A 28 5.38 -2.40 -6.40
C VAL A 28 3.93 -1.94 -6.54
N TRP A 29 3.65 -0.92 -7.35
CA TRP A 29 2.30 -0.38 -7.52
C TRP A 29 1.25 -1.44 -7.92
N ARG A 30 1.60 -2.39 -8.79
CA ARG A 30 0.65 -3.43 -9.22
C ARG A 30 0.12 -4.28 -8.06
N ILE A 31 0.90 -4.45 -6.98
CA ILE A 31 0.44 -5.13 -5.77
C ILE A 31 -0.57 -4.24 -5.04
N VAL A 32 -0.23 -2.96 -4.87
CA VAL A 32 -1.07 -1.97 -4.18
C VAL A 32 -2.41 -1.76 -4.90
N SER A 33 -2.42 -1.68 -6.24
CA SER A 33 -3.65 -1.57 -7.02
C SER A 33 -4.44 -2.87 -7.12
N GLY A 34 -3.85 -4.00 -6.73
CA GLY A 34 -4.44 -5.32 -6.86
C GLY A 34 -4.37 -5.92 -8.27
N GLU A 35 -3.66 -5.29 -9.20
CA GLU A 35 -3.35 -5.87 -10.53
C GLU A 35 -2.44 -7.10 -10.46
N SER A 36 -1.65 -7.24 -9.39
CA SER A 36 -0.80 -8.40 -9.11
C SER A 36 -1.25 -9.05 -7.81
N THR A 37 -1.75 -10.27 -7.91
CA THR A 37 -2.12 -11.11 -6.76
C THR A 37 -0.99 -12.07 -6.39
N ILE A 38 -1.03 -12.58 -5.16
CA ILE A 38 -0.10 -13.61 -4.69
C ILE A 38 -0.17 -14.85 -5.60
N PRO A 39 0.97 -15.37 -6.09
CA PRO A 39 0.98 -16.60 -6.87
C PRO A 39 0.47 -17.79 -6.05
N THR A 40 -0.38 -18.63 -6.62
CA THR A 40 -0.81 -19.87 -5.97
C THR A 40 0.29 -20.92 -6.04
N LEU A 41 0.52 -21.62 -4.93
CA LEU A 41 1.48 -22.72 -4.85
C LEU A 41 0.73 -24.06 -4.95
N PRO A 42 0.96 -24.87 -6.00
CA PRO A 42 0.44 -26.24 -6.05
C PRO A 42 1.20 -27.15 -5.07
N SER A 43 0.71 -28.37 -4.87
CA SER A 43 1.37 -29.38 -4.03
C SER A 43 1.76 -30.63 -4.84
N PRO A 44 3.05 -30.95 -4.99
CA PRO A 44 4.22 -30.20 -4.49
C PRO A 44 4.54 -28.98 -5.38
N PRO A 45 5.06 -27.88 -4.80
CA PRO A 45 5.52 -26.74 -5.58
C PRO A 45 6.90 -26.99 -6.19
N THR A 46 7.16 -26.37 -7.34
CA THR A 46 8.52 -26.30 -7.91
C THR A 46 9.33 -25.18 -7.26
N GLU A 47 10.65 -25.25 -7.35
CA GLU A 47 11.55 -24.19 -6.86
C GLU A 47 11.23 -22.82 -7.50
N ALA A 48 10.89 -22.82 -8.81
CA ALA A 48 10.50 -21.59 -9.51
C ALA A 48 9.19 -20.98 -8.98
N GLN A 49 8.24 -21.83 -8.54
CA GLN A 49 6.98 -21.37 -7.95
C GLN A 49 7.21 -20.78 -6.56
N LEU A 50 8.04 -21.43 -5.73
CA LEU A 50 8.44 -20.91 -4.41
C LEU A 50 9.16 -19.55 -4.56
N ALA A 51 10.15 -19.46 -5.46
CA ALA A 51 10.88 -18.22 -5.71
C ALA A 51 9.96 -17.08 -6.20
N SER A 52 8.97 -17.38 -7.04
CA SER A 52 7.98 -16.40 -7.50
C SER A 52 7.08 -15.91 -6.36
N HIS A 53 6.62 -16.83 -5.51
CA HIS A 53 5.82 -16.51 -4.33
C HIS A 53 6.58 -15.63 -3.34
N ASP A 54 7.82 -16.00 -3.00
CA ASP A 54 8.67 -15.23 -2.08
C ASP A 54 9.03 -13.85 -2.63
N SER A 55 9.28 -13.75 -3.95
CA SER A 55 9.51 -12.47 -4.63
C SER A 55 8.28 -11.57 -4.58
N TRP A 56 7.08 -12.14 -4.67
CA TRP A 56 5.84 -11.38 -4.51
C TRP A 56 5.67 -10.89 -3.08
N LEU A 57 5.88 -11.75 -2.08
CA LEU A 57 5.82 -11.37 -0.65
C LEU A 57 6.81 -10.25 -0.32
N ALA A 58 8.07 -10.37 -0.75
CA ALA A 58 9.08 -9.33 -0.53
C ALA A 58 8.68 -7.97 -1.13
N LYS A 59 8.00 -7.96 -2.29
CA LYS A 59 7.47 -6.74 -2.89
C LYS A 59 6.24 -6.21 -2.15
N SER A 60 5.40 -7.09 -1.62
CA SER A 60 4.25 -6.73 -0.78
C SER A 60 4.72 -6.03 0.50
N ASP A 61 5.67 -6.64 1.22
CA ASP A 61 6.26 -6.07 2.44
C ASP A 61 6.92 -4.72 2.16
N LYS A 62 7.66 -4.62 1.05
CA LYS A 62 8.27 -3.37 0.60
C LYS A 62 7.23 -2.28 0.35
N ALA A 63 6.11 -2.62 -0.29
CA ALA A 63 5.03 -1.68 -0.55
C ALA A 63 4.38 -1.20 0.76
N ALA A 64 4.08 -2.13 1.68
CA ALA A 64 3.48 -1.83 2.97
C ALA A 64 4.38 -0.90 3.80
N GLY A 65 5.69 -1.20 3.85
CA GLY A 65 6.68 -0.36 4.51
C GLY A 65 6.73 1.06 3.94
N TYR A 66 6.69 1.22 2.61
CA TYR A 66 6.66 2.56 2.02
C TYR A 66 5.38 3.33 2.33
N ILE A 67 4.22 2.68 2.25
CA ILE A 67 2.94 3.31 2.62
C ILE A 67 3.03 3.79 4.07
N TYR A 68 3.39 2.92 5.01
CA TYR A 68 3.46 3.26 6.42
C TYR A 68 4.42 4.43 6.71
N LEU A 69 5.62 4.43 6.10
CA LEU A 69 6.64 5.47 6.37
C LEU A 69 6.27 6.85 5.80
N LEU A 70 5.40 6.91 4.79
CA LEU A 70 4.98 8.13 4.11
C LEU A 70 3.61 8.64 4.59
N VAL A 71 3.16 8.15 5.74
CA VAL A 71 1.94 8.59 6.44
C VAL A 71 2.35 9.25 7.75
N GLU A 72 1.65 10.32 8.14
CA GLU A 72 1.85 10.98 9.44
C GLU A 72 1.33 10.13 10.60
N ASP A 73 1.84 10.37 11.81
CA ASP A 73 1.58 9.48 12.95
C ASP A 73 0.11 9.44 13.38
N ASP A 74 -0.60 10.56 13.22
CA ASP A 74 -2.04 10.69 13.45
C ASP A 74 -2.88 9.87 12.45
N GLN A 75 -2.39 9.67 11.23
CA GLN A 75 -3.06 8.88 10.19
C GLN A 75 -2.69 7.39 10.27
N LYS A 76 -1.50 7.04 10.78
CA LYS A 76 -1.04 5.63 10.93
C LYS A 76 -1.95 4.78 11.79
N ILE A 77 -2.73 5.38 12.71
CA ILE A 77 -3.68 4.65 13.56
C ILE A 77 -4.67 3.82 12.74
N HIS A 78 -4.98 4.25 11.51
CA HIS A 78 -5.90 3.55 10.61
C HIS A 78 -5.29 2.28 9.97
N LEU A 79 -3.97 2.08 10.10
CA LEU A 79 -3.21 1.03 9.42
C LEU A 79 -2.82 -0.14 10.33
N ASN A 80 -2.92 0.02 11.65
CA ASN A 80 -2.34 -0.92 12.63
C ASN A 80 -2.83 -2.37 12.47
N SER A 81 -4.07 -2.59 12.01
CA SER A 81 -4.64 -3.94 11.83
C SER A 81 -4.47 -4.52 10.44
N ILE A 82 -3.83 -3.78 9.51
CA ILE A 82 -3.70 -4.14 8.09
C ILE A 82 -2.28 -3.86 7.55
N SER A 83 -1.29 -3.73 8.44
CA SER A 83 0.06 -3.26 8.10
C SER A 83 0.86 -4.20 7.21
N ASP A 84 0.36 -5.41 6.97
CA ASP A 84 0.92 -6.46 6.11
C ASP A 84 0.23 -6.55 4.74
N ASP A 85 -0.91 -5.89 4.54
CA ASP A 85 -1.63 -5.84 3.27
C ASP A 85 -1.58 -4.41 2.67
N PRO A 86 -0.63 -4.13 1.76
CA PRO A 86 -0.49 -2.79 1.18
C PRO A 86 -1.69 -2.35 0.34
N LYS A 87 -2.47 -3.28 -0.21
CA LYS A 87 -3.71 -2.97 -0.95
C LYS A 87 -4.79 -2.51 0.03
N ALA A 88 -4.96 -3.23 1.14
CA ALA A 88 -5.88 -2.84 2.20
C ALA A 88 -5.48 -1.49 2.81
N MET A 89 -4.18 -1.26 3.05
CA MET A 89 -3.67 0.02 3.56
C MET A 89 -4.05 1.18 2.64
N TRP A 90 -3.79 1.04 1.33
CA TRP A 90 -4.13 2.08 0.36
C TRP A 90 -5.63 2.37 0.33
N LYS A 91 -6.47 1.32 0.25
CA LYS A 91 -7.93 1.46 0.25
C LYS A 91 -8.43 2.13 1.52
N LYS A 92 -7.89 1.77 2.69
CA LYS A 92 -8.32 2.35 3.97
C LYS A 92 -8.01 3.84 4.07
N LEU A 93 -6.84 4.28 3.61
CA LEU A 93 -6.48 5.69 3.56
C LEU A 93 -7.37 6.45 2.59
N GLN A 94 -7.63 5.86 1.42
CA GLN A 94 -8.56 6.43 0.45
C GLN A 94 -9.94 6.65 1.05
N ASP A 95 -10.48 5.66 1.75
CA ASP A 95 -11.83 5.74 2.32
C ASP A 95 -11.90 6.81 3.41
N VAL A 96 -10.99 6.78 4.39
CA VAL A 96 -11.04 7.73 5.51
C VAL A 96 -10.86 9.18 5.06
N LEU A 97 -10.03 9.43 4.04
CA LEU A 97 -9.62 10.78 3.63
C LEU A 97 -10.41 11.32 2.42
N LEU A 98 -11.17 10.48 1.72
CA LEU A 98 -12.11 10.91 0.67
C LEU A 98 -13.58 10.81 1.08
N GLU A 99 -13.96 9.97 2.05
CA GLU A 99 -15.34 9.85 2.55
C GLU A 99 -15.68 10.90 3.64
N SER A 100 -14.97 12.02 3.71
CA SER A 100 -15.36 13.14 4.60
C SER A 100 -16.18 14.21 3.85
N PRO A 101 -17.51 14.07 3.73
CA PRO A 101 -18.43 15.18 3.86
C PRO A 101 -19.02 15.18 5.28
N ASP A 102 -19.12 16.37 5.87
CA ASP A 102 -19.84 16.62 7.11
C ASP A 102 -21.10 15.75 7.23
N THR A 103 -21.15 14.89 8.24
CA THR A 103 -22.41 14.30 8.74
C THR A 103 -22.59 14.66 10.20
N ILE A 104 -22.67 15.97 10.47
CA ILE A 104 -23.39 16.50 11.62
C ILE A 104 -24.17 17.73 11.14
N GLY A 105 -25.51 17.65 11.19
CA GLY A 105 -26.43 18.74 10.89
C GLY A 105 -27.79 18.26 10.45
#